data_AF-A0A6B1HFB8-F1
#
_entry.id   AF-A0A6B1HFB8-F1
#
_cell.length_a   1.000
_cell.length_b   1.000
_cell.length_c   1.000
_cell.angle_alpha   90.00
_cell.angle_beta   90.00
_cell.angle_gamma   90.00
#
_symmetry.space_group_name_H-M   'P 1'
#
loop_
_entity.id
_entity.type
_entity.pdbx_description
1 polymer ?
#
loop_
_entity_poly.entity_id
_entity_poly.type
_entity_poly.pdbx_seq_one_letter_code
_entity_poly.pdbx_strand_id
1 'polypeptide(L)'
;MTANREQPMPMPDGILERLRRVRLLGLDVDGVLTDGRLYYGPDNVELKAFHAQDGSAMKRLMASGIPIAIVTGRTSEAVDRRAAELGVPYLFAGVSDKTAAFEDLAARSAV
;
A
#
# COMPACT_ATOMS: atom_id res chain seq x y z
N MET A 1 -25.58 -22.13 10.74
CA MET A 1 -25.22 -21.12 9.72
C MET A 1 -23.76 -21.36 9.36
N THR A 2 -23.51 -22.26 8.40
CA THR A 2 -22.15 -22.65 8.01
C THR A 2 -21.50 -21.47 7.30
N ALA A 3 -20.39 -20.98 7.87
CA ALA A 3 -19.56 -19.97 7.24
C ALA A 3 -19.17 -20.48 5.86
N ASN A 4 -19.61 -19.76 4.83
CA ASN A 4 -19.17 -19.95 3.46
C ASN A 4 -17.70 -19.50 3.42
N ARG A 5 -16.77 -20.39 3.79
CA ARG A 5 -15.35 -20.18 3.56
C ARG A 5 -15.18 -20.26 2.05
N GLU A 6 -15.22 -19.13 1.38
CA GLU A 6 -14.83 -19.03 -0.02
C GLU A 6 -13.51 -19.77 -0.17
N GLN A 7 -13.49 -20.80 -1.02
CA GLN A 7 -12.27 -21.53 -1.29
C GLN A 7 -11.24 -20.53 -1.78
N PRO A 8 -10.00 -20.56 -1.26
CA PRO A 8 -8.97 -19.66 -1.73
C PRO A 8 -8.80 -19.85 -3.23
N MET A 9 -8.75 -18.73 -3.96
CA MET A 9 -8.48 -18.69 -5.39
C MET A 9 -7.31 -19.62 -5.73
N PRO A 10 -7.38 -20.41 -6.82
CA PRO A 10 -6.24 -21.20 -7.27
C PRO A 10 -5.03 -20.28 -7.45
N MET A 11 -4.00 -20.57 -6.67
CA MET A 11 -2.79 -19.76 -6.62
C MET A 11 -1.85 -20.20 -7.75
N PRO A 12 -1.19 -19.27 -8.47
CA PRO A 12 -0.20 -19.63 -9.48
C PRO A 12 0.90 -20.52 -8.90
N ASP A 13 1.39 -21.47 -9.70
CA ASP A 13 2.47 -22.36 -9.26
C ASP A 13 3.70 -21.58 -8.77
N GLY A 14 4.25 -22.01 -7.63
CA GLY A 14 5.45 -21.42 -7.03
C GLY A 14 5.28 -20.01 -6.45
N ILE A 15 4.05 -19.47 -6.36
CA ILE A 15 3.84 -18.12 -5.79
C ILE A 15 4.23 -18.05 -4.32
N LEU A 16 4.00 -19.11 -3.54
CA LEU A 16 4.37 -19.15 -2.12
C LEU A 16 5.89 -19.06 -1.94
N GLU A 17 6.65 -19.79 -2.77
CA GLU A 17 8.11 -19.75 -2.81
C GLU A 17 8.64 -18.35 -3.14
N ARG A 18 7.96 -17.63 -4.05
CA ARG A 18 8.30 -16.24 -4.39
C ARG A 18 7.97 -15.29 -3.22
N LEU A 19 6.79 -15.43 -2.63
CA LEU A 19 6.34 -14.57 -1.52
C LEU A 19 7.20 -14.73 -0.27
N ARG A 20 7.75 -15.92 0.00
CA ARG A 20 8.71 -16.15 1.11
C ARG A 20 9.99 -15.31 1.01
N ARG A 21 10.33 -14.81 -0.19
CA ARG A 21 11.51 -13.96 -0.41
C ARG A 21 11.19 -12.47 -0.34
N VAL A 22 9.91 -12.10 -0.19
CA VAL A 22 9.49 -10.71 -0.10
C VAL A 22 9.89 -10.16 1.27
N ARG A 23 10.52 -8.99 1.24
CA ARG A 23 11.05 -8.32 2.43
C ARG A 23 10.59 -6.87 2.55
N LEU A 24 9.89 -6.37 1.53
CA LEU A 24 9.25 -5.07 1.50
C LEU A 24 8.02 -5.15 0.59
N LEU A 25 6.92 -4.51 0.99
CA LEU A 25 5.73 -4.36 0.15
C LEU A 25 5.57 -2.90 -0.29
N GLY A 26 5.62 -2.69 -1.60
CA GLY A 26 5.31 -1.42 -2.23
C GLY A 26 3.86 -1.33 -2.69
N LEU A 27 3.17 -0.24 -2.37
CA LEU A 27 1.77 -0.04 -2.74
C LEU A 27 1.55 1.31 -3.43
N ASP A 28 0.76 1.30 -4.50
CA ASP A 28 0.16 2.53 -5.05
C ASP A 28 -1.04 2.97 -4.19
N VAL A 29 -1.55 4.16 -4.44
CA VAL A 29 -2.72 4.71 -3.76
C VAL A 29 -3.97 4.58 -4.63
N ASP A 30 -4.00 5.29 -5.75
CA ASP A 30 -5.21 5.44 -6.56
C ASP A 30 -5.44 4.18 -7.41
N GLY A 31 -6.52 3.45 -7.13
CA GLY A 31 -6.83 2.16 -7.76
C GLY A 31 -6.20 0.94 -7.09
N VAL A 32 -5.45 1.13 -6.00
CA VAL A 32 -4.89 0.04 -5.17
C VAL A 32 -5.39 0.13 -3.73
N LEU A 33 -4.98 1.17 -2.99
CA LEU A 33 -5.47 1.43 -1.64
C LEU A 33 -6.85 2.12 -1.61
N THR A 34 -7.30 2.54 -2.79
CA THR A 34 -8.59 3.18 -3.05
C THR A 34 -9.22 2.54 -4.29
N ASP A 35 -10.47 2.87 -4.56
CA ASP A 35 -11.17 2.47 -5.78
C ASP A 35 -10.77 3.28 -7.03
N GLY A 36 -9.78 4.18 -6.91
CA GLY A 36 -9.29 5.03 -8.00
C GLY A 36 -10.15 6.25 -8.30
N ARG A 37 -11.25 6.46 -7.57
CA ARG A 37 -12.06 7.67 -7.71
C ARG A 37 -11.39 8.85 -7.01
N LEU A 38 -11.47 10.01 -7.64
CA LEU A 38 -11.00 11.27 -7.11
C LEU A 38 -12.20 12.19 -6.86
N TYR A 39 -12.36 12.63 -5.62
CA TYR A 39 -13.43 13.55 -5.24
C TYR A 39 -12.80 14.91 -4.93
N TYR A 40 -13.26 15.94 -5.65
CA TYR A 40 -12.83 17.32 -5.44
C TYR A 40 -13.98 18.13 -4.83
N GLY A 41 -13.66 18.85 -3.78
CA GLY A 41 -14.55 19.79 -3.10
C GLY A 41 -14.14 21.25 -3.32
N PRO A 42 -14.88 22.19 -2.73
CA PRO A 42 -14.45 23.59 -2.66
C PRO A 42 -13.12 23.73 -1.91
N ASP A 43 -12.46 24.88 -2.06
CA ASP A 43 -11.23 25.25 -1.35
C ASP A 43 -10.07 24.24 -1.48
N ASN A 44 -9.93 23.62 -2.67
CA ASN A 44 -8.91 22.61 -2.98
C ASN A 44 -8.96 21.35 -2.11
N VAL A 45 -10.13 21.03 -1.53
CA VAL A 45 -10.31 19.78 -0.78
C VAL A 45 -10.30 18.59 -1.75
N GLU A 46 -9.43 17.62 -1.49
CA GLU A 46 -9.44 16.30 -2.14
C GLU A 46 -9.82 15.23 -1.11
N LEU A 47 -10.78 14.36 -1.46
CA LEU A 47 -11.17 13.22 -0.63
C LEU A 47 -10.78 11.91 -1.30
N LYS A 48 -10.30 10.97 -0.49
CA LYS A 48 -10.00 9.58 -0.87
C LYS A 48 -10.64 8.62 0.11
N ALA A 49 -11.27 7.57 -0.39
CA ALA A 49 -11.83 6.50 0.42
C ALA A 49 -10.83 5.33 0.51
N PHE A 50 -10.41 5.01 1.74
CA PHE A 50 -9.53 3.88 2.02
C PHE A 50 -10.32 2.78 2.74
N HIS A 51 -9.89 1.53 2.57
CA HIS A 51 -10.53 0.41 3.22
C HIS A 51 -9.93 0.11 4.60
N ALA A 52 -10.78 -0.08 5.61
CA ALA A 52 -10.35 -0.30 6.99
C ALA A 52 -9.67 -1.67 7.18
N GLN A 53 -10.14 -2.71 6.48
CA GLN A 53 -9.55 -4.05 6.57
C GLN A 53 -8.13 -4.07 6.01
N ASP A 54 -7.87 -3.30 4.95
CA ASP A 54 -6.55 -3.19 4.33
C ASP A 54 -5.57 -2.53 5.29
N GLY A 55 -5.99 -1.45 5.97
CA GLY A 55 -5.19 -0.82 7.01
C GLY A 55 -4.82 -1.80 8.14
N SER A 56 -5.77 -2.65 8.54
CA SER A 56 -5.52 -3.70 9.54
C SER A 56 -4.51 -4.75 9.04
N ALA A 57 -4.62 -5.17 7.77
CA ALA A 57 -3.69 -6.10 7.14
C ALA A 57 -2.28 -5.51 7.01
N MET A 58 -2.18 -4.24 6.60
CA MET A 58 -0.92 -3.51 6.50
C MET A 58 -0.20 -3.44 7.86
N LYS A 59 -0.92 -3.10 8.93
CA LYS A 59 -0.35 -3.09 10.30
C LYS A 59 0.15 -4.47 10.71
N ARG A 60 -0.60 -5.54 10.41
CA ARG A 60 -0.15 -6.92 10.71
C ARG A 60 1.10 -7.31 9.93
N LEU A 61 1.19 -6.94 8.65
CA LEU A 61 2.35 -7.23 7.80
C LEU A 61 3.61 -6.50 8.30
N MET A 62 3.47 -5.22 8.66
CA MET A 62 4.59 -4.46 9.25
C MET A 62 5.00 -5.04 10.61
N ALA A 63 4.04 -5.47 11.43
CA ALA A 63 4.31 -6.14 12.70
C ALA A 63 5.01 -7.51 12.52
N SER A 64 4.87 -8.17 11.37
CA SER A 64 5.63 -9.39 11.04
C SER A 64 7.03 -9.10 10.49
N GLY A 65 7.48 -7.83 10.49
CA GLY A 65 8.81 -7.42 10.06
C GLY A 65 8.95 -7.14 8.56
N ILE A 66 7.84 -7.06 7.81
CA ILE A 66 7.85 -6.68 6.40
C ILE A 66 7.39 -5.22 6.30
N PRO A 67 8.31 -4.24 6.17
CA PRO A 67 7.93 -2.83 6.03
C PRO A 67 7.12 -2.59 4.75
N ILE A 68 6.32 -1.53 4.80
CA ILE A 68 5.51 -1.07 3.68
C ILE A 68 6.04 0.28 3.18
N ALA A 69 6.03 0.46 1.87
CA ALA A 69 6.21 1.73 1.20
C ALA A 69 4.97 2.11 0.41
N ILE A 70 4.51 3.35 0.54
CA ILE A 70 3.48 3.93 -0.33
C ILE A 70 4.18 4.79 -1.38
N VAL A 71 3.91 4.53 -2.66
CA VAL A 71 4.48 5.27 -3.79
C VAL A 71 3.38 5.72 -4.74
N THR A 72 3.12 7.03 -4.77
CA THR A 72 2.06 7.63 -5.58
C THR A 72 2.57 8.82 -6.38
N GLY A 73 2.03 8.98 -7.59
CA GLY A 73 2.31 10.13 -8.43
C GLY A 73 1.57 11.40 -8.00
N ARG A 74 0.60 11.29 -7.09
CA ARG A 74 -0.18 12.42 -6.58
C ARG A 74 0.32 12.85 -5.20
N THR A 75 0.25 14.14 -4.92
CA THR A 75 0.39 14.70 -3.58
C THR A 75 -1.02 14.94 -3.02
N SER A 76 -1.29 14.48 -1.80
CA SER A 76 -2.62 14.62 -1.17
C SER A 76 -2.52 14.49 0.34
N GLU A 77 -3.05 15.47 1.06
CA GLU A 77 -3.10 15.46 2.53
C GLU A 77 -3.83 14.21 3.08
N ALA A 78 -4.79 13.67 2.32
CA ALA A 78 -5.49 12.44 2.69
C ALA A 78 -4.55 11.23 2.72
N VAL A 79 -3.59 11.17 1.80
CA VAL A 79 -2.56 10.11 1.76
C VAL A 79 -1.58 10.29 2.91
N ASP A 80 -1.11 11.51 3.15
CA ASP A 80 -0.18 11.82 4.24
C ASP A 80 -0.77 11.42 5.60
N ARG A 81 -2.02 11.82 5.85
CA ARG A 81 -2.75 11.47 7.06
C ARG A 81 -2.91 9.96 7.21
N ARG A 82 -3.27 9.26 6.13
CA ARG A 82 -3.48 7.81 6.17
C ARG A 82 -2.18 7.05 6.43
N ALA A 83 -1.08 7.44 5.79
CA ALA A 83 0.23 6.84 6.00
C ALA A 83 0.68 7.01 7.46
N ALA A 84 0.52 8.23 8.01
CA ALA A 84 0.84 8.53 9.41
C ALA A 84 -0.02 7.71 10.40
N GLU A 85 -1.34 7.62 10.17
CA GLU A 85 -2.26 6.82 11.01
C GLU A 85 -1.90 5.32 11.04
N LEU A 86 -1.43 4.80 9.89
CA LEU A 86 -1.02 3.42 9.76
C LEU A 86 0.40 3.15 10.26
N GLY A 87 1.21 4.20 10.46
CA GLY A 87 2.62 4.09 10.83
C GLY A 87 3.48 3.56 9.68
N VAL A 88 3.12 3.89 8.44
CA VAL A 88 3.89 3.49 7.25
C VAL A 88 5.21 4.24 7.25
N PRO A 89 6.37 3.54 7.25
CA PRO A 89 7.68 4.18 7.40
C PRO A 89 8.15 4.92 6.15
N TYR A 90 7.66 4.55 4.98
CA TYR A 90 8.12 5.11 3.71
C TYR A 90 6.93 5.62 2.88
N LEU A 91 6.86 6.94 2.70
CA LEU A 91 5.89 7.60 1.84
C LEU A 91 6.61 8.42 0.78
N PHE A 92 6.38 8.08 -0.48
CA PHE A 92 6.88 8.79 -1.64
C PHE A 92 5.69 9.32 -2.44
N ALA A 93 5.36 10.59 -2.25
CA ALA A 93 4.26 11.28 -2.92
C ALA A 93 4.76 12.21 -4.03
N GLY A 94 3.92 12.47 -5.04
CA GLY A 94 4.29 13.32 -6.17
C GLY A 94 5.38 12.72 -7.07
N VAL A 95 5.55 11.40 -7.04
CA VAL A 95 6.63 10.72 -7.77
C VAL A 95 6.22 10.40 -9.20
N SER A 96 6.92 10.97 -10.18
CA SER A 96 6.77 10.65 -11.60
C SER A 96 7.49 9.34 -11.98
N ASP A 97 8.68 9.12 -11.43
CA ASP A 97 9.46 7.89 -11.62
C ASP A 97 9.42 7.00 -10.37
N LYS A 98 8.42 6.11 -10.33
CA LYS A 98 8.24 5.18 -9.21
C LYS A 98 9.38 4.16 -9.12
N THR A 99 9.99 3.80 -10.25
CA THR A 99 11.11 2.85 -10.28
C THR A 99 12.29 3.41 -9.50
N ALA A 100 12.67 4.65 -9.79
CA ALA A 100 13.77 5.32 -9.09
C ALA A 100 13.52 5.43 -7.58
N ALA A 101 12.28 5.72 -7.16
CA ALA A 101 11.93 5.76 -5.74
C ALA A 101 12.08 4.39 -5.05
N PHE A 102 11.70 3.30 -5.74
CA PHE A 102 11.90 1.95 -5.21
C PHE A 102 13.37 1.52 -5.20
N GLU A 103 14.14 1.86 -6.21
CA GLU A 103 15.58 1.56 -6.26
C GLU A 103 16.33 2.26 -5.14
N ASP A 104 16.04 3.54 -4.88
CA ASP A 104 16.60 4.30 -3.76
C ASP A 104 16.23 3.65 -2.42
N LEU A 105 14.96 3.26 -2.25
CA LEU A 105 14.51 2.58 -1.05
C LEU A 105 15.19 1.23 -0.85
N ALA A 106 15.31 0.42 -1.91
CA ALA A 106 15.95 -0.88 -1.86
C ALA A 106 17.43 -0.74 -1.47
N ALA A 107 18.14 0.24 -2.04
CA ALA A 107 19.53 0.52 -1.72
C ALA A 107 19.73 0.93 -0.25
N ARG A 108 18.81 1.71 0.33
CA ARG A 108 18.92 2.21 1.71
C ARG A 108 18.47 1.22 2.77
N SER A 109 17.57 0.31 2.44
CA SER A 109 16.90 -0.52 3.44
C SER A 109 17.68 -1.79 3.82
N ALA A 110 18.83 -2.07 3.19
CA ALA A 110 19.59 -3.31 3.37
C ALA A 110 18.70 -4.58 3.27
N VAL A 111 17.74 -4.52 2.35
CA VAL A 111 16.74 -5.56 2.09
C VAL A 111 17.18 -6.47 0.97
#